data_AF-A0A846TVQ2-F1
#
_entry.id   AF-A0A846TVQ2-F1
#
_cell.length_a   1.000
_cell.length_b   1.000
_cell.length_c   1.000
_cell.angle_alpha   90.00
_cell.angle_beta   90.00
_cell.angle_gamma   90.00
#
_symmetry.space_group_name_H-M   'P 1'
#
loop_
_entity.id
_entity.type
_entity.pdbx_description
1 polymer ?
#
loop_
_entity_poly.entity_id
_entity_poly.type
_entity_poly.pdbx_seq_one_letter_code
_entity_poly.pdbx_strand_id
1 'polypeptide(L)'
;MTIAPEGRRLLRVEARNAEVPIEKEPNWLKNTAHMGPEYTKLKSMARGQGLHTVCEEAGCPNIYECWEDREASFLIGGSVCTRRCD
;
A
#
# COMPACT_ATOMS: atom_id res chain seq x y z
N MET A 1 -18.83 18.00 -15.47
CA MET A 1 -19.59 16.73 -15.49
C MET A 1 -19.66 16.21 -14.07
N THR A 2 -20.73 16.56 -13.37
CA THR A 2 -21.01 16.13 -12.00
C THR A 2 -21.54 14.71 -12.04
N ILE A 3 -20.72 13.73 -11.65
CA ILE A 3 -21.17 12.36 -11.40
C ILE A 3 -22.10 12.44 -10.18
N ALA A 4 -23.40 12.29 -10.43
CA ALA A 4 -24.44 12.45 -9.43
C ALA A 4 -24.18 11.57 -8.18
N PRO A 5 -24.57 12.02 -6.96
CA PRO A 5 -24.16 11.38 -5.70
C PRO A 5 -25.01 10.16 -5.31
N GLU A 6 -26.09 9.89 -6.05
CA GLU A 6 -27.03 8.81 -5.79
C GLU A 6 -26.40 7.46 -6.20
N GLY A 7 -26.07 6.58 -5.25
CA GLY A 7 -25.76 5.17 -5.53
C GLY A 7 -24.29 4.78 -5.72
N ARG A 8 -23.34 5.47 -5.06
CA ARG A 8 -21.95 4.97 -4.97
C ARG A 8 -21.89 3.67 -4.15
N ARG A 9 -22.10 2.52 -4.81
CA ARG A 9 -22.11 1.16 -4.22
C ARG A 9 -20.93 0.93 -3.26
N LEU A 10 -19.74 1.41 -3.62
CA LEU A 10 -18.54 1.27 -2.79
C LEU A 10 -18.63 2.05 -1.47
N LEU A 11 -19.19 3.27 -1.45
CA LEU A 11 -19.37 4.03 -0.21
C LEU A 11 -20.31 3.30 0.77
N ARG A 12 -21.34 2.62 0.26
CA ARG A 12 -22.22 1.78 1.09
C ARG A 12 -21.48 0.58 1.66
N VAL A 13 -20.65 -0.09 0.85
CA VAL A 13 -19.88 -1.26 1.29
C VAL A 13 -18.83 -0.85 2.32
N GLU A 14 -18.05 0.20 2.06
CA GLU A 14 -17.04 0.74 2.97
C GLU A 14 -17.67 1.21 4.30
N ALA A 15 -18.83 1.88 4.25
CA ALA A 15 -19.57 2.26 5.45
C ALA A 15 -19.99 1.05 6.29
N ARG A 16 -20.51 0.00 5.64
CA ARG A 16 -20.89 -1.25 6.31
C ARG A 16 -19.67 -1.98 6.87
N ASN A 17 -18.57 -2.04 6.14
CA ASN A 17 -17.35 -2.71 6.62
C ASN A 17 -16.79 -1.99 7.86
N ALA A 18 -16.87 -0.65 7.90
CA ALA A 18 -16.44 0.15 9.05
C ALA A 18 -17.30 -0.03 10.32
N GLU A 19 -18.50 -0.64 10.22
CA GLU A 19 -19.29 -1.02 11.39
C GLU A 19 -18.65 -2.18 12.17
N VAL A 20 -17.82 -3.00 11.51
CA VAL A 20 -17.03 -4.05 12.15
C VAL A 20 -15.73 -3.43 12.68
N PRO A 21 -15.44 -3.52 13.99
CA PRO A 21 -14.21 -2.99 14.55
C PRO A 21 -13.01 -3.78 14.01
N ILE A 22 -11.90 -3.06 13.74
CA ILE A 22 -10.65 -3.66 13.27
C ILE A 22 -10.22 -4.79 14.21
N GLU A 23 -10.05 -6.00 13.66
CA GLU A 23 -9.58 -7.12 14.44
C GLU A 23 -8.15 -6.91 14.93
N LYS A 24 -7.88 -7.37 16.14
CA LYS A 24 -6.52 -7.41 16.64
C LYS A 24 -5.74 -8.47 15.86
N GLU A 25 -4.61 -8.05 15.30
CA GLU A 25 -3.69 -8.96 14.63
C GLU A 25 -3.25 -10.11 15.57
N PRO A 26 -3.21 -11.36 15.09
CA PRO A 26 -2.78 -12.49 15.90
C PRO A 26 -1.27 -12.41 16.19
N ASN A 27 -0.84 -13.05 17.28
CA ASN A 27 0.55 -12.95 17.76
C ASN A 27 1.62 -13.42 16.77
N TRP A 28 1.26 -14.25 15.79
CA TRP A 28 2.16 -14.77 14.76
C TRP A 28 2.29 -13.86 13.54
N LEU A 29 1.36 -12.92 13.34
CA LEU A 29 1.40 -11.97 12.23
C LEU A 29 2.15 -10.71 12.69
N LYS A 30 3.48 -10.78 12.67
CA LYS A 30 4.35 -9.66 13.06
C LYS A 30 5.50 -9.56 12.07
N ASN A 31 5.84 -8.33 11.68
CA ASN A 31 7.08 -8.05 10.98
C ASN A 31 8.09 -7.42 11.94
N THR A 32 9.37 -7.50 11.58
CA THR A 32 10.42 -6.73 12.25
C THR A 32 10.85 -5.63 11.30
N ALA A 33 10.53 -4.38 11.62
CA ALA A 33 10.95 -3.25 10.82
C ALA A 33 12.45 -3.02 10.99
N HIS A 34 13.23 -3.37 9.97
CA HIS A 34 14.64 -3.05 9.88
C HIS A 34 14.86 -2.09 8.70
N MET A 35 15.32 -0.87 8.99
CA MET A 35 15.64 0.12 7.97
C MET A 35 17.15 0.12 7.74
N GLY A 36 17.62 -0.92 7.05
CA GLY A 36 19.01 -1.09 6.74
C GLY A 36 19.51 -0.17 5.62
N PRO A 37 20.81 -0.27 5.28
CA PRO A 37 21.43 0.53 4.22
C PRO A 37 20.79 0.24 2.85
N GLU A 38 20.45 -1.01 2.55
CA GLU A 38 19.90 -1.37 1.25
C GLU A 38 18.45 -0.89 1.10
N TYR A 39 17.62 -1.02 2.14
CA TYR A 39 16.31 -0.38 2.19
C TYR A 39 16.39 1.12 1.88
N THR A 40 17.29 1.83 2.57
CA THR A 40 17.44 3.29 2.43
C THR A 40 17.90 3.68 1.02
N LYS A 41 18.82 2.89 0.44
CA LYS A 41 19.33 3.08 -0.91
C LYS A 41 18.24 2.86 -1.96
N LEU A 42 17.47 1.77 -1.86
CA LEU A 42 16.38 1.46 -2.77
C LEU A 42 15.29 2.54 -2.71
N LYS A 43 14.95 2.99 -1.50
CA LYS A 43 14.02 4.11 -1.25
C LYS A 43 14.46 5.40 -1.94
N SER A 44 15.72 5.79 -1.71
CA SER A 44 16.29 7.01 -2.27
C SER A 44 16.33 6.93 -3.79
N MET A 45 16.73 5.78 -4.35
CA MET A 45 16.78 5.56 -5.79
C MET A 45 15.39 5.64 -6.43
N ALA A 46 14.39 4.92 -5.90
CA ALA A 46 13.04 4.92 -6.45
C ALA A 46 12.45 6.33 -6.46
N ARG A 47 12.55 7.06 -5.34
CA ARG A 47 12.04 8.43 -5.21
C ARG A 47 12.83 9.43 -6.06
N GLY A 48 14.15 9.30 -6.09
CA GLY A 48 15.03 10.15 -6.90
C GLY A 48 14.76 10.03 -8.40
N GLN A 49 14.26 8.88 -8.86
CA GLN A 49 13.85 8.64 -10.25
C GLN A 49 12.36 8.93 -10.51
N GLY A 50 11.60 9.38 -9.51
CA GLY A 50 10.16 9.61 -9.64
C GLY A 50 9.36 8.34 -9.91
N LEU A 51 9.84 7.18 -9.43
CA LEU A 51 9.19 5.88 -9.58
C LEU A 51 8.35 5.54 -8.36
N HIS A 52 7.26 4.82 -8.59
CA HIS A 52 6.41 4.25 -7.55
C HIS A 52 6.66 2.75 -7.43
N THR A 53 6.42 2.20 -6.24
CA THR A 53 6.45 0.75 -5.99
C THR A 53 5.14 0.32 -5.36
N VAL A 54 4.67 -0.88 -5.70
CA VAL A 54 3.50 -1.44 -4.99
C VAL A 54 3.86 -1.76 -3.53
N CYS A 55 5.15 -1.97 -3.24
CA CYS A 55 5.66 -2.16 -1.88
C CYS A 55 5.29 -0.97 -0.96
N GLU A 56 5.49 0.27 -1.43
CA GLU A 56 5.11 1.49 -0.69
C GLU A 56 3.60 1.79 -0.81
N GLU A 57 3.06 1.84 -2.03
CA GLU A 57 1.70 2.34 -2.28
C GLU A 57 0.60 1.43 -1.72
N ALA A 58 0.85 0.11 -1.62
CA ALA A 58 -0.08 -0.84 -1.03
C ALA A 58 0.17 -1.13 0.46
N GLY A 59 1.16 -0.48 1.09
CA GLY A 59 1.46 -0.68 2.51
C GLY A 59 1.92 -2.10 2.86
N CYS A 60 2.71 -2.73 1.98
CA CYS A 60 3.13 -4.13 2.17
C CYS A 60 3.98 -4.29 3.45
N PRO A 61 3.65 -5.22 4.37
CA PRO A 61 4.39 -5.39 5.62
C PRO A 61 5.82 -5.94 5.40
N ASN A 62 6.10 -6.53 4.24
CA ASN A 62 7.40 -7.15 3.92
C ASN A 62 8.39 -6.16 3.30
N ILE A 63 8.04 -4.87 3.19
CA ILE A 63 8.89 -3.86 2.53
C ILE A 63 10.31 -3.79 3.11
N TYR A 64 10.46 -4.00 4.42
CA TYR A 64 11.76 -3.96 5.10
C TYR A 64 12.64 -5.16 4.76
N GLU A 65 12.04 -6.33 4.59
CA GLU A 65 12.74 -7.57 4.22
C GLU A 65 13.12 -7.54 2.75
N CYS A 66 12.13 -7.39 1.86
CA CYS A 66 12.35 -7.43 0.42
C CYS A 66 13.36 -6.38 -0.04
N TRP A 67 13.26 -5.14 0.46
CA TRP A 67 14.17 -4.09 -0.02
C TRP A 67 15.58 -4.22 0.56
N GLU A 68 15.73 -4.80 1.74
CA GLU A 68 17.07 -5.09 2.26
C GLU A 68 17.75 -6.18 1.42
N ASP A 69 16.99 -7.16 0.93
CA ASP A 69 17.43 -8.18 -0.01
C ASP A 69 17.50 -7.70 -1.47
N ARG A 70 17.29 -6.39 -1.71
CA ARG A 70 17.30 -5.74 -3.03
C ARG A 70 16.22 -6.22 -3.99
N GLU A 71 15.09 -6.65 -3.47
CA GLU A 71 13.90 -7.05 -4.21
C GLU A 71 12.82 -5.96 -4.12
N ALA A 72 12.27 -5.55 -5.27
CA ALA A 72 11.19 -4.57 -5.31
C ALA A 72 10.23 -4.84 -6.49
N SER A 73 8.95 -4.55 -6.28
CA SER A 73 7.92 -4.59 -7.32
C SER A 73 7.48 -3.17 -7.67
N PHE A 74 7.75 -2.75 -8.91
CA PHE A 74 7.44 -1.40 -9.38
C PHE A 74 5.96 -1.24 -9.73
N LEU A 75 5.43 -0.05 -9.47
CA LEU A 75 4.08 0.36 -9.87
C LEU A 75 4.20 1.39 -11.01
N ILE A 76 3.81 0.98 -12.21
CA ILE A 76 3.78 1.85 -13.39
C ILE A 76 2.43 2.56 -13.52
N GLY A 77 2.41 3.70 -14.22
CA GLY A 77 1.18 4.49 -14.43
C GLY A 77 0.83 5.47 -13.30
N GLY A 78 1.72 5.59 -12.30
CA GLY A 78 1.54 6.47 -11.14
C GLY A 78 0.88 5.78 -9.95
N SER A 79 0.73 6.51 -8.84
CA SER A 79 0.14 6.00 -7.60
C SER A 79 -1.39 5.95 -7.58
N VAL A 80 -2.06 6.57 -8.56
CA VAL A 80 -3.53 6.69 -8.57
C VAL A 80 -4.14 5.62 -9.48
N CYS A 81 -4.88 4.69 -8.87
CA CYS A 81 -5.69 3.72 -9.62
C CYS A 81 -7.05 4.33 -10.00
N THR A 82 -7.50 4.15 -11.24
CA THR A 82 -8.85 4.57 -11.68
C THR A 82 -9.96 3.62 -11.22
N ARG A 83 -9.57 2.47 -10.65
CA ARG A 83 -10.47 1.49 -10.03
C ARG A 83 -10.33 1.54 -8.52
N ARG A 84 -11.27 0.91 -7.81
CA ARG A 84 -11.29 0.82 -6.35
C ARG A 84 -11.73 -0.58 -5.94
N CYS A 85 -10.77 -1.34 -5.40
CA CYS A 85 -10.97 -2.66 -4.82
C CYS A 85 -11.14 -2.48 -3.31
N ASP A 86 -12.10 -3.21 -2.73
CA ASP A 86 -12.34 -3.32 -1.30
C ASP A 86 -11.77 -4.66 -0.81
#